data_AF-A0A8T5DRH2-F1
#
_entry.id   AF-A0A8T5DRH2-F1
#
_cell.length_a   1.000
_cell.length_b   1.000
_cell.length_c   1.000
_cell.angle_alpha   90.00
_cell.angle_beta   90.00
_cell.angle_gamma   90.00
#
_symmetry.space_group_name_H-M   'P 1'
#
loop_
_entity.id
_entity.type
_entity.pdbx_description
1 polymer ?
#
loop_
_entity_poly.entity_id
_entity_poly.type
_entity_poly.pdbx_seq_one_letter_code
_entity_poly.pdbx_strand_id
1 'polypeptide(L)'
;MSKVSSKSNGDDELDLKINIEQCVQSQIIHLSSESEDQEIKRPGTFSNGRRTNSKLVYPIIYIGNQESSSPLVLGIVMTGLCGRSIIFGYSLLELNIEIQSEITELLEFEGFPVKSSFGKPMNWEAKTVVDVLLEYKKALILLPNDVLFARKKGWNRLIEDVKTGVRSTNRTAVNKLGRMALKTEKQRSAYKQISDELF
;
A
#
# COMPACT_ATOMS: atom_id res chain seq x y z
N MET A 1 2.78 -12.04 -51.44
CA MET A 1 1.66 -11.99 -50.48
C MET A 1 2.19 -12.32 -49.09
N SER A 2 2.60 -11.32 -48.33
CA SER A 2 3.09 -11.50 -46.96
C SER A 2 1.95 -11.20 -45.99
N LYS A 3 1.48 -12.23 -45.28
CA LYS A 3 0.50 -12.10 -44.20
C LYS A 3 1.15 -11.32 -43.06
N VAL A 4 0.78 -10.06 -42.92
CA VAL A 4 0.98 -9.30 -41.68
C VAL A 4 0.02 -9.89 -40.65
N SER A 5 0.54 -10.72 -39.74
CA SER A 5 -0.25 -11.21 -38.61
C SER A 5 -0.32 -10.09 -37.58
N SER A 6 -1.48 -9.48 -37.45
CA SER A 6 -1.84 -8.55 -36.39
C SER A 6 -1.77 -9.30 -35.05
N LYS A 7 -0.62 -9.26 -34.37
CA LYS A 7 -0.55 -9.67 -32.96
C LYS A 7 -1.24 -8.60 -32.13
N SER A 8 -2.23 -9.07 -31.39
CA SER A 8 -3.22 -8.34 -30.64
C SER A 8 -2.63 -7.55 -29.47
N ASN A 9 -3.11 -6.31 -29.28
CA ASN A 9 -2.92 -5.43 -28.11
C ASN A 9 -3.27 -6.05 -26.73
N GLY A 10 -3.60 -7.34 -26.65
CA GLY A 10 -3.98 -8.02 -25.41
C GLY A 10 -2.81 -8.65 -24.64
N ASP A 11 -1.70 -8.97 -25.32
CA ASP A 11 -0.55 -9.63 -24.69
C ASP A 11 0.29 -8.64 -23.87
N ASP A 12 0.50 -7.42 -24.38
CA ASP A 12 1.25 -6.36 -23.68
C ASP A 12 0.56 -5.92 -22.37
N GLU A 13 -0.77 -5.93 -22.33
CA GLU A 13 -1.55 -5.55 -21.14
C GLU A 13 -1.52 -6.63 -20.04
N LEU A 14 -1.32 -7.90 -20.43
CA LEU A 14 -1.14 -9.03 -19.51
C LEU A 14 0.28 -9.08 -18.97
N ASP A 15 1.30 -8.80 -19.80
CA ASP A 15 2.70 -8.71 -19.38
C ASP A 15 2.94 -7.53 -18.42
N LEU A 16 2.26 -6.39 -18.62
CA LEU A 16 2.25 -5.27 -17.67
C LEU A 16 1.55 -5.61 -16.34
N LYS A 17 0.48 -6.43 -16.36
CA LYS A 17 -0.27 -6.83 -15.16
C LYS A 17 0.53 -7.79 -14.27
N ILE A 18 1.25 -8.74 -14.88
CA ILE A 18 2.15 -9.67 -14.17
C ILE A 18 3.31 -8.90 -13.53
N ASN A 19 3.76 -7.80 -14.14
CA ASN A 19 4.85 -6.96 -13.64
C ASN A 19 4.48 -6.18 -12.34
N ILE A 20 3.29 -5.57 -12.26
CA ILE A 20 2.90 -4.73 -11.12
C ILE A 20 2.81 -5.55 -9.82
N GLU A 21 2.11 -6.68 -9.83
CA GLU A 21 1.95 -7.51 -8.62
C GLU A 21 3.29 -8.07 -8.13
N GLN A 22 4.16 -8.49 -9.05
CA GLN A 22 5.51 -8.97 -8.71
C GLN A 22 6.39 -7.84 -8.16
N CYS A 23 6.32 -6.64 -8.75
CA CYS A 23 7.04 -5.46 -8.27
C CYS A 23 6.59 -5.07 -6.85
N VAL A 24 5.28 -5.04 -6.61
CA VAL A 24 4.71 -4.79 -5.27
C VAL A 24 5.15 -5.88 -4.29
N GLN A 25 5.09 -7.15 -4.67
CA GLN A 25 5.49 -8.26 -3.82
C GLN A 25 6.98 -8.20 -3.45
N SER A 26 7.86 -7.86 -4.39
CA SER A 26 9.28 -7.69 -4.13
C SER A 26 9.55 -6.58 -3.11
N GLN A 27 8.87 -5.44 -3.23
CA GLN A 27 8.99 -4.33 -2.27
C GLN A 27 8.45 -4.71 -0.89
N ILE A 28 7.36 -5.49 -0.81
CA ILE A 28 6.83 -6.01 0.47
C ILE A 28 7.85 -6.93 1.15
N ILE A 29 8.49 -7.82 0.39
CA ILE A 29 9.50 -8.73 0.92
C ILE A 29 10.67 -7.92 1.50
N HIS A 30 11.16 -6.93 0.75
CA HIS A 30 12.22 -6.05 1.21
C HIS A 30 11.87 -5.33 2.52
N LEU A 31 10.73 -4.61 2.55
CA LEU A 31 10.26 -3.90 3.75
C LEU A 31 9.98 -4.85 4.93
N SER A 32 9.49 -6.06 4.65
CA SER A 32 9.28 -7.07 5.69
C SER A 32 10.59 -7.53 6.30
N SER A 33 11.61 -7.79 5.48
CA SER A 33 12.96 -8.15 5.95
C SER A 33 13.56 -7.04 6.79
N GLU A 34 13.52 -5.80 6.29
CA GLU A 34 14.07 -4.65 6.99
C GLU A 34 13.37 -4.41 8.34
N SER A 35 12.06 -4.61 8.40
CA SER A 35 11.33 -4.53 9.68
C SER A 35 11.75 -5.59 10.69
N GLU A 36 12.14 -6.78 10.23
CA GLU A 36 12.65 -7.87 11.07
C GLU A 36 14.07 -7.54 11.56
N ASP A 37 14.93 -6.99 10.70
CA ASP A 37 16.29 -6.55 11.03
C ASP A 37 16.31 -5.40 12.05
N GLN A 38 15.32 -4.50 11.99
CA GLN A 38 15.11 -3.43 12.97
C GLN A 38 14.38 -3.89 14.25
N GLU A 39 14.19 -5.21 14.43
CA GLU A 39 13.52 -5.83 15.57
C GLU A 39 12.09 -5.29 15.85
N ILE A 40 11.39 -4.82 14.82
CA ILE A 40 10.06 -4.23 14.98
C ILE A 40 9.07 -5.32 15.41
N LYS A 41 8.57 -5.17 16.64
CA LYS A 41 7.63 -6.12 17.24
C LYS A 41 6.24 -5.92 16.65
N ARG A 42 5.74 -6.96 15.95
CA ARG A 42 4.39 -6.94 15.39
C ARG A 42 3.32 -6.86 16.49
N PRO A 43 2.27 -6.04 16.32
CA PRO A 43 1.20 -5.92 17.28
C PRO A 43 0.35 -7.20 17.27
N GLY A 44 -0.02 -7.71 18.45
CA GLY A 44 -0.93 -8.85 18.51
C GLY A 44 -0.83 -9.67 19.79
N THR A 45 -1.77 -9.41 20.70
CA THR A 45 -2.06 -10.29 21.84
C THR A 45 -3.56 -10.53 21.84
N PHE A 46 -3.99 -11.79 21.80
CA PHE A 46 -5.36 -12.18 22.10
C PHE A 46 -5.71 -11.75 23.53
N SER A 47 -7.00 -11.63 23.84
CA SER A 47 -7.51 -11.30 25.18
C SER A 47 -7.04 -12.29 26.26
N ASN A 48 -6.68 -13.52 25.87
CA ASN A 48 -6.11 -14.55 26.74
C ASN A 48 -4.58 -14.54 26.83
N GLY A 49 -3.91 -13.48 26.36
CA GLY A 49 -2.45 -13.34 26.44
C GLY A 49 -1.67 -14.10 25.36
N ARG A 50 -2.32 -14.93 24.53
CA ARG A 50 -1.64 -15.59 23.40
C ARG A 50 -1.23 -14.56 22.35
N ARG A 51 -0.04 -14.67 21.77
CA ARG A 51 0.37 -13.82 20.64
C ARG A 51 -0.21 -14.34 19.32
N THR A 52 -0.44 -13.44 18.36
CA THR A 52 -0.88 -13.83 17.02
C THR A 52 0.34 -14.24 16.19
N ASN A 53 0.41 -15.51 15.76
CA ASN A 53 1.52 -16.02 14.94
C ASN A 53 1.47 -15.61 13.45
N SER A 54 0.47 -14.84 12.99
CA SER A 54 0.38 -14.55 11.55
C SER A 54 1.30 -13.43 11.13
N LYS A 55 2.05 -13.65 10.05
CA LYS A 55 2.83 -12.62 9.35
C LYS A 55 1.99 -11.70 8.44
N LEU A 56 0.69 -11.51 8.71
CA LEU A 56 -0.18 -10.74 7.83
C LEU A 56 0.23 -9.26 7.80
N VAL A 57 0.54 -8.79 6.59
CA VAL A 57 0.87 -7.40 6.28
C VAL A 57 -0.04 -6.89 5.17
N TYR A 58 -0.37 -5.62 5.21
CA TYR A 58 -1.04 -4.94 4.09
C TYR A 58 -0.09 -3.91 3.49
N PRO A 59 0.23 -4.00 2.19
CA PRO A 59 1.06 -3.00 1.55
C PRO A 59 0.31 -1.67 1.40
N ILE A 60 1.06 -0.58 1.44
CA ILE A 60 0.58 0.78 1.26
C ILE A 60 1.16 1.27 -0.07
N ILE A 61 0.35 1.29 -1.11
CA ILE A 61 0.79 1.71 -2.43
C ILE A 61 0.59 3.22 -2.59
N TYR A 62 1.59 3.89 -3.15
CA TYR A 62 1.46 5.27 -3.61
C TYR A 62 0.65 5.28 -4.90
N ILE A 63 -0.33 6.17 -4.97
CA ILE A 63 -1.23 6.35 -6.12
C ILE A 63 -1.37 7.84 -6.47
N GLY A 64 -0.41 8.68 -6.10
CA GLY A 64 -0.43 10.11 -6.38
C GLY A 64 -0.20 10.45 -7.86
N ASN A 65 0.44 11.59 -8.11
CA ASN A 65 0.69 12.08 -9.47
C ASN A 65 2.07 11.63 -9.97
N GLN A 66 2.34 10.32 -9.94
CA GLN A 66 3.51 9.79 -10.65
C GLN A 66 3.16 9.45 -12.09
N GLU A 67 3.97 9.96 -13.02
CA GLU A 67 4.04 9.47 -14.41
C GLU A 67 4.80 8.13 -14.52
N SER A 68 5.34 7.63 -13.41
CA SER A 68 6.11 6.38 -13.35
C SER A 68 5.26 5.17 -13.71
N SER A 69 5.79 4.33 -14.60
CA SER A 69 5.21 3.05 -15.00
C SER A 69 5.31 1.95 -13.93
N SER A 70 6.04 2.18 -12.84
CA SER A 70 6.26 1.19 -11.77
C SER A 70 5.55 1.57 -10.48
N PRO A 71 4.83 0.64 -9.83
CA PRO A 71 4.18 0.89 -8.54
C PRO A 71 5.22 1.12 -7.44
N LEU A 72 4.95 2.05 -6.54
CA LEU A 72 5.76 2.28 -5.34
C LEU A 72 4.97 1.85 -4.09
N VAL A 73 5.59 1.02 -3.26
CA VAL A 73 5.10 0.65 -1.92
C VAL A 73 5.77 1.57 -0.91
N LEU A 74 5.00 2.48 -0.33
CA LEU A 74 5.48 3.44 0.67
C LEU A 74 5.82 2.80 2.02
N GLY A 75 5.20 1.65 2.28
CA GLY A 75 5.31 0.95 3.54
C GLY A 75 4.37 -0.24 3.62
N ILE A 76 4.41 -0.90 4.77
CA ILE A 76 3.56 -2.03 5.13
C ILE A 76 2.85 -1.74 6.45
N VAL A 77 1.59 -2.11 6.52
CA VAL A 77 0.83 -2.15 7.77
C VAL A 77 1.00 -3.53 8.38
N MET A 78 1.74 -3.61 9.47
CA MET A 78 1.83 -4.80 10.31
C MET A 78 0.63 -4.83 11.25
N THR A 79 -0.27 -5.79 11.02
CA THR A 79 -1.58 -5.79 11.69
C THR A 79 -1.65 -6.76 12.86
N GLY A 80 -2.21 -6.25 13.95
CA GLY A 80 -2.67 -6.99 15.10
C GLY A 80 -4.19 -7.04 15.16
N LEU A 81 -4.72 -7.48 16.30
CA LEU A 81 -6.16 -7.52 16.56
C LEU A 81 -6.70 -6.14 16.97
N CYS A 82 -7.97 -5.88 16.66
CA CYS A 82 -8.73 -4.72 17.12
C CYS A 82 -8.05 -3.36 16.86
N GLY A 83 -7.57 -3.14 15.62
CA GLY A 83 -6.99 -1.85 15.21
C GLY A 83 -5.57 -1.60 15.70
N ARG A 84 -4.99 -2.50 16.51
CA ARG A 84 -3.56 -2.43 16.84
C ARG A 84 -2.75 -2.69 15.57
N SER A 85 -2.15 -1.66 15.01
CA SER A 85 -1.36 -1.72 13.78
C SER A 85 -0.12 -0.87 13.94
N ILE A 86 0.95 -1.27 13.27
CA ILE A 86 2.18 -0.50 13.12
C ILE A 86 2.38 -0.28 11.63
N ILE A 87 2.70 0.96 11.25
CA ILE A 87 3.15 1.29 9.91
C ILE A 87 4.67 1.29 9.94
N PHE A 88 5.27 0.52 9.03
CA PHE A 88 6.70 0.52 8.77
C PHE A 88 6.92 0.85 7.30
N GLY A 89 7.82 1.77 6.99
CA GLY A 89 8.03 2.26 5.63
C GLY A 89 8.94 3.46 5.60
N TYR A 90 8.91 4.17 4.47
CA TYR A 90 9.79 5.30 4.21
C TYR A 90 9.32 6.57 4.94
N SER A 91 10.24 7.19 5.68
CA SER A 91 10.15 8.57 6.15
C SER A 91 10.22 9.55 4.97
N LEU A 92 9.87 10.81 5.21
CA LEU A 92 9.81 11.82 4.16
C LEU A 92 11.13 11.92 3.39
N LEU A 93 12.27 12.03 4.09
CA LEU A 93 13.57 12.21 3.44
C LEU A 93 14.11 10.97 2.71
N GLU A 94 13.49 9.80 2.90
CA GLU A 94 13.86 8.56 2.20
C GLU A 94 13.17 8.41 0.84
N LEU A 95 12.15 9.22 0.55
CA LEU A 95 11.41 9.19 -0.70
C LEU A 95 12.14 9.93 -1.84
N ASN A 96 11.69 9.81 -3.08
CA ASN A 96 12.22 10.65 -4.16
C ASN A 96 11.78 12.11 -4.04
N ILE A 97 12.49 13.02 -4.70
CA ILE A 97 12.32 14.47 -4.56
C ILE A 97 10.90 14.91 -5.01
N GLU A 98 10.36 14.28 -6.05
CA GLU A 98 9.03 14.60 -6.58
C GLU A 98 7.93 14.30 -5.56
N ILE A 99 7.94 13.11 -4.99
CA ILE A 99 6.99 12.68 -3.95
C ILE A 99 7.22 13.48 -2.67
N GLN A 100 8.48 13.76 -2.30
CA GLN A 100 8.82 14.60 -1.15
C GLN A 100 8.19 15.99 -1.24
N SER A 101 8.30 16.65 -2.39
CA SER A 101 7.73 17.99 -2.61
C SER A 101 6.21 17.95 -2.46
N GLU A 102 5.56 16.98 -3.10
CA GLU A 102 4.11 16.81 -3.01
C GLU A 102 3.63 16.58 -1.57
N ILE A 103 4.29 15.69 -0.82
CA ILE A 103 3.91 15.41 0.58
C ILE A 103 4.15 16.62 1.46
N THR A 104 5.23 17.37 1.20
CA THR A 104 5.59 18.57 1.97
C THR A 104 4.52 19.65 1.82
N GLU A 105 4.00 19.87 0.60
CA GLU A 105 2.88 20.78 0.34
C GLU A 105 1.61 20.34 1.09
N LEU A 106 1.30 19.05 1.09
CA LEU A 106 0.14 18.51 1.82
C LEU A 106 0.29 18.64 3.33
N LEU A 107 1.49 18.38 3.86
CA LEU A 107 1.80 18.55 5.28
C LEU A 107 1.68 20.01 5.71
N GLU A 108 2.22 20.94 4.91
CA GLU A 108 2.10 22.37 5.16
C GLU A 108 0.64 22.82 5.18
N PHE A 109 -0.17 22.32 4.24
CA PHE A 109 -1.60 22.61 4.19
C PHE A 109 -2.35 22.10 5.44
N GLU A 110 -1.99 20.93 5.96
CA GLU A 110 -2.50 20.38 7.23
C GLU A 110 -1.93 21.09 8.48
N GLY A 111 -1.03 22.06 8.31
CA GLY A 111 -0.44 22.84 9.39
C GLY A 111 0.77 22.20 10.06
N PHE A 112 1.37 21.17 9.46
CA PHE A 112 2.62 20.59 9.96
C PHE A 112 3.82 21.48 9.61
N PRO A 113 4.79 21.64 10.53
CA PRO A 113 6.02 22.35 10.20
C PRO A 113 6.82 21.58 9.15
N VAL A 114 7.20 22.26 8.07
CA VAL A 114 8.03 21.69 6.99
C VAL A 114 9.52 21.96 7.17
N LYS A 115 9.87 22.94 8.00
CA LYS A 115 11.25 23.28 8.38
C LYS A 115 11.39 23.34 9.89
N SER A 116 12.54 22.90 10.38
CA SER A 116 12.95 23.09 11.77
C SER A 116 13.27 24.56 12.07
N SER A 117 13.42 24.91 13.35
CA SER A 117 13.84 26.24 13.80
C SER A 117 15.19 26.71 13.23
N PHE A 118 16.01 25.79 12.70
CA PHE A 118 17.30 26.06 12.07
C PHE A 118 17.24 26.04 10.53
N GLY A 119 16.04 26.03 9.94
CA GLY A 119 15.84 26.06 8.49
C GLY A 119 16.07 24.73 7.76
N LYS A 120 16.39 23.64 8.48
CA LYS A 120 16.53 22.31 7.88
C LYS A 120 15.16 21.67 7.59
N PRO A 121 14.99 20.92 6.48
CA PRO A 121 13.77 20.16 6.21
C PRO A 121 13.42 19.23 7.37
N MET A 122 12.14 19.14 7.71
CA MET A 122 11.65 18.19 8.71
C MET A 122 11.61 16.78 8.10
N ASN A 123 12.15 15.78 8.80
CA ASN A 123 11.99 14.38 8.40
C ASN A 123 10.81 13.76 9.14
N TRP A 124 9.62 13.79 8.52
CA TRP A 124 8.44 13.18 9.10
C TRP A 124 8.50 11.65 9.00
N GLU A 125 8.13 10.97 10.07
CA GLU A 125 8.08 9.51 10.10
C GLU A 125 7.08 8.94 9.09
N ALA A 126 7.32 7.69 8.66
CA ALA A 126 6.51 7.00 7.66
C ALA A 126 5.01 7.00 7.99
N LYS A 127 4.67 6.89 9.27
CA LYS A 127 3.28 6.93 9.73
C LYS A 127 2.60 8.26 9.36
N THR A 128 3.23 9.39 9.68
CA THR A 128 2.70 10.72 9.37
C THR A 128 2.58 10.92 7.86
N VAL A 129 3.61 10.54 7.11
CA VAL A 129 3.62 10.60 5.64
C VAL A 129 2.43 9.82 5.05
N VAL A 130 2.26 8.57 5.49
CA VAL A 130 1.18 7.70 5.01
C VAL A 130 -0.20 8.23 5.42
N ASP A 131 -0.36 8.71 6.66
CA ASP A 131 -1.64 9.21 7.15
C ASP A 131 -2.15 10.38 6.31
N VAL A 132 -1.27 11.33 5.97
CA VAL A 132 -1.61 12.45 5.07
C VAL A 132 -1.96 11.92 3.68
N LEU A 133 -1.12 11.07 3.07
CA LEU A 133 -1.40 10.55 1.73
C LEU A 133 -2.72 9.77 1.63
N LEU A 134 -3.07 9.01 2.68
CA LEU A 134 -4.35 8.28 2.73
C LEU A 134 -5.55 9.23 2.87
N GLU A 135 -5.41 10.36 3.57
CA GLU A 135 -6.46 11.37 3.69
C GLU A 135 -6.73 12.05 2.35
N TYR A 136 -5.66 12.40 1.62
CA TYR A 136 -5.74 13.03 0.30
C TYR A 136 -5.98 12.05 -0.86
N LYS A 137 -6.28 10.77 -0.57
CA LYS A 137 -6.49 9.70 -1.58
C LYS A 137 -5.32 9.54 -2.56
N LYS A 138 -4.10 9.81 -2.10
CA LYS A 138 -2.84 9.63 -2.82
C LYS A 138 -2.07 8.37 -2.40
N ALA A 139 -2.61 7.62 -1.44
CA ALA A 139 -2.16 6.27 -1.11
C ALA A 139 -3.37 5.33 -0.95
N LEU A 140 -3.12 4.03 -1.08
CA LEU A 140 -4.09 2.96 -0.83
C LEU A 140 -3.45 1.88 0.04
N ILE A 141 -4.09 1.53 1.16
CA ILE A 141 -3.77 0.28 1.85
C ILE A 141 -4.43 -0.85 1.04
N LEU A 142 -3.62 -1.62 0.33
CA LEU A 142 -4.09 -2.61 -0.62
C LEU A 142 -4.57 -3.87 0.11
N LEU A 143 -5.86 -4.19 -0.03
CA LEU A 143 -6.46 -5.39 0.52
C LEU A 143 -6.69 -6.46 -0.57
N PRO A 144 -6.86 -7.74 -0.22
CA PRO A 144 -7.04 -8.83 -1.19
C PRO A 144 -8.16 -8.60 -2.20
N ASN A 145 -9.29 -8.04 -1.77
CA ASN A 145 -10.39 -7.73 -2.68
C ASN A 145 -10.05 -6.62 -3.70
N ASP A 146 -9.12 -5.73 -3.37
CA ASP A 146 -8.65 -4.70 -4.31
C ASP A 146 -7.73 -5.30 -5.37
N VAL A 147 -6.89 -6.27 -4.99
CA VAL A 147 -6.08 -7.06 -5.94
C VAL A 147 -7.00 -7.78 -6.94
N LEU A 148 -8.03 -8.50 -6.48
CA LEU A 148 -8.97 -9.16 -7.38
C LEU A 148 -9.73 -8.17 -8.28
N PHE A 149 -10.06 -6.99 -7.75
CA PHE A 149 -10.68 -5.94 -8.56
C PHE A 149 -9.72 -5.44 -9.64
N ALA A 150 -8.46 -5.16 -9.31
CA ALA A 150 -7.44 -4.73 -10.25
C ALA A 150 -7.18 -5.79 -11.33
N ARG A 151 -7.10 -7.08 -10.98
CA ARG A 151 -7.00 -8.17 -11.96
C ARG A 151 -8.17 -8.20 -12.93
N LYS A 152 -9.40 -7.92 -12.45
CA LYS A 152 -10.62 -7.93 -13.27
C LYS A 152 -10.82 -6.66 -14.10
N LYS A 153 -10.40 -5.49 -13.60
CA LYS A 153 -10.75 -4.17 -14.15
C LYS A 153 -9.55 -3.30 -14.53
N GLY A 154 -8.34 -3.73 -14.24
CA GLY A 154 -7.09 -2.98 -14.42
C GLY A 154 -6.69 -2.18 -13.18
N TRP A 155 -5.38 -2.07 -12.95
CA TRP A 155 -4.78 -1.26 -11.87
C TRP A 155 -5.13 0.23 -12.00
N ASN A 156 -5.09 0.78 -13.22
CA ASN A 156 -5.47 2.16 -13.48
C ASN A 156 -6.91 2.47 -13.06
N ARG A 157 -7.83 1.52 -13.27
CA ARG A 157 -9.23 1.69 -12.85
C ARG A 157 -9.36 1.66 -11.32
N LEU A 158 -8.63 0.78 -10.64
CA LEU A 158 -8.57 0.76 -9.18
C LEU A 158 -8.08 2.11 -8.64
N ILE A 159 -6.98 2.62 -9.19
CA ILE A 159 -6.37 3.90 -8.80
C ILE A 159 -7.36 5.05 -8.99
N GLU A 160 -8.00 5.12 -10.16
CA GLU A 160 -8.97 6.17 -10.48
C GLU A 160 -10.19 6.13 -9.56
N ASP A 161 -10.73 4.93 -9.29
CA ASP A 161 -11.85 4.77 -8.37
C ASP A 161 -11.48 5.21 -6.94
N VAL A 162 -10.22 5.04 -6.51
CA VAL A 162 -9.76 5.53 -5.20
C VAL A 162 -9.59 7.05 -5.22
N LYS A 163 -8.95 7.63 -6.25
CA LYS A 163 -8.77 9.08 -6.40
C LYS A 163 -10.11 9.83 -6.39
N THR A 164 -11.10 9.31 -7.11
CA THR A 164 -12.45 9.88 -7.20
C THR A 164 -13.31 9.58 -5.96
N GLY A 165 -12.86 8.70 -5.07
CA GLY A 165 -13.57 8.32 -3.84
C GLY A 165 -14.71 7.33 -4.04
N VAL A 166 -14.86 6.75 -5.24
CA VAL A 166 -15.75 5.60 -5.49
C VAL A 166 -15.31 4.39 -4.65
N ARG A 167 -14.01 4.27 -4.41
CA ARG A 167 -13.38 3.28 -3.51
C ARG A 167 -12.65 3.96 -2.37
N SER A 168 -12.61 3.29 -1.22
CA SER A 168 -11.88 3.74 -0.05
C SER A 168 -10.39 3.47 -0.19
N THR A 169 -9.57 4.26 0.51
CA THR A 169 -8.14 3.98 0.74
C THR A 169 -7.90 2.86 1.77
N ASN A 170 -8.99 2.27 2.29
CA ASN A 170 -9.03 1.29 3.37
C ASN A 170 -8.48 1.77 4.73
N ARG A 171 -8.08 3.05 4.84
CA ARG A 171 -7.57 3.68 6.07
C ARG A 171 -8.43 3.36 7.29
N THR A 172 -9.71 3.70 7.25
CA THR A 172 -10.62 3.52 8.40
C THR A 172 -10.78 2.05 8.78
N ALA A 173 -11.00 1.17 7.80
CA ALA A 173 -11.21 -0.25 8.04
C ALA A 173 -9.98 -0.88 8.69
N VAL A 174 -8.78 -0.62 8.15
CA VAL A 174 -7.52 -1.16 8.68
C VAL A 174 -7.19 -0.55 10.03
N ASN A 175 -7.36 0.76 10.22
CA ASN A 175 -7.09 1.41 11.51
C ASN A 175 -8.01 0.93 12.63
N LYS A 176 -9.28 0.64 12.35
CA LYS A 176 -10.25 0.20 13.37
C LYS A 176 -10.23 -1.31 13.59
N LEU A 177 -10.01 -2.10 12.54
CA LEU A 177 -10.16 -3.55 12.59
C LEU A 177 -8.80 -4.27 12.59
N GLY A 178 -7.74 -3.65 12.08
CA GLY A 178 -6.43 -4.27 11.88
C GLY A 178 -6.57 -5.53 11.04
N ARG A 179 -6.16 -6.67 11.60
CA ARG A 179 -6.32 -7.98 10.97
C ARG A 179 -7.79 -8.36 10.71
N MET A 180 -8.73 -7.84 11.50
CA MET A 180 -10.16 -8.15 11.32
C MET A 180 -10.75 -7.55 10.04
N ALA A 181 -10.03 -6.66 9.33
CA ALA A 181 -10.43 -6.19 8.00
C ALA A 181 -10.63 -7.35 7.01
N LEU A 182 -9.89 -8.46 7.16
CA LEU A 182 -10.06 -9.67 6.33
C LEU A 182 -11.24 -10.56 6.71
N LYS A 183 -11.94 -10.30 7.83
CA LYS A 183 -13.03 -11.18 8.28
C LYS A 183 -14.32 -11.02 7.49
N THR A 184 -14.46 -9.95 6.71
CA THR A 184 -15.60 -9.80 5.81
C THR A 184 -15.59 -10.91 4.76
N GLU A 185 -16.76 -11.41 4.38
CA GLU A 185 -16.89 -12.52 3.43
C GLU A 185 -16.13 -12.25 2.12
N LYS A 186 -16.27 -11.03 1.59
CA LYS A 186 -15.60 -10.57 0.38
C LYS A 186 -14.08 -10.61 0.49
N GLN A 187 -13.51 -10.09 1.58
CA GLN A 187 -12.06 -10.10 1.78
C GLN A 187 -11.51 -11.49 2.05
N ARG A 188 -12.25 -12.32 2.81
CA ARG A 188 -11.86 -13.70 3.10
C ARG A 188 -11.85 -14.56 1.84
N SER A 189 -12.90 -14.45 1.03
CA SER A 189 -12.99 -15.14 -0.27
C SER A 189 -11.86 -14.70 -1.19
N ALA A 190 -11.60 -13.39 -1.28
CA ALA A 190 -10.52 -12.86 -2.11
C ALA A 190 -9.13 -13.34 -1.65
N TYR A 191 -8.87 -13.31 -0.34
CA TYR A 191 -7.63 -13.81 0.24
C TYR A 191 -7.42 -15.30 -0.05
N LYS A 192 -8.48 -16.11 0.10
CA LYS A 192 -8.40 -17.54 -0.19
C LYS A 192 -8.09 -17.79 -1.66
N GLN A 193 -8.79 -17.12 -2.58
CA GLN A 193 -8.56 -17.26 -4.01
C GLN A 193 -7.10 -16.96 -4.39
N ILE A 194 -6.55 -15.84 -3.91
CA ILE A 194 -5.16 -15.46 -4.20
C ILE A 194 -4.17 -16.47 -3.59
N SER A 195 -4.45 -16.95 -2.37
CA SER A 195 -3.59 -17.93 -1.71
C SER A 195 -3.57 -19.27 -2.44
N ASP A 196 -4.69 -19.72 -2.99
CA ASP A 196 -4.81 -21.00 -3.68
C ASP A 196 -4.12 -20.99 -5.06
N GLU A 197 -3.79 -19.81 -5.61
CA GLU A 197 -3.05 -19.64 -6.88
C GLU A 197 -1.52 -19.67 -6.70
N LEU A 198 -1.03 -19.50 -5.47
CA LEU A 198 0.41 -19.50 -5.13
C LEU A 198 0.95 -20.90 -4.81
N PHE A 199 0.10 -21.93 -4.84
CA PHE A 199 0.39 -23.34 -4.58
C PHE A 199 -0.19 -24.24 -5.68
#